data_AF-A0A3D1BP47-F1
#
_entry.id   AF-A0A3D1BP47-F1
#
_cell.length_a   1.000
_cell.length_b   1.000
_cell.length_c   1.000
_cell.angle_alpha   90.00
_cell.angle_beta   90.00
_cell.angle_gamma   90.00
#
_symmetry.space_group_name_H-M   'P 1'
#
loop_
_entity.id
_entity.type
_entity.pdbx_description
1 polymer ?
#
loop_
_entity_poly.entity_id
_entity_poly.type
_entity_poly.pdbx_seq_one_letter_code
_entity_poly.pdbx_strand_id
1 'polypeptide(L)' 'MVAGAGKEHKMKGKKGLNQYRWNLVIKKIDNQSAYFINYLRFPPAGTYSLHIIVDDIIMKKEFVILK' A
#
# COMPACT_ATOMS: atom_id res chain seq x y z
N MET A 1 -14.62 -42.10 3.34
CA MET A 1 -13.89 -40.90 2.85
C MET A 1 -14.84 -39.73 2.98
N VAL A 2 -14.63 -38.82 3.94
CA VAL A 2 -15.51 -37.67 4.18
C VAL A 2 -14.83 -36.45 3.58
N ALA A 3 -15.46 -35.87 2.55
CA ALA A 3 -15.01 -34.64 1.94
C ALA A 3 -15.17 -33.48 2.96
N GLY A 4 -14.05 -32.87 3.33
CA GLY A 4 -14.03 -31.73 4.25
C GLY A 4 -14.70 -30.52 3.63
N ALA A 5 -15.80 -30.06 4.23
CA ALA A 5 -16.44 -28.82 3.88
C ALA A 5 -15.52 -27.64 4.25
N GLY A 6 -14.97 -26.96 3.25
CA GLY A 6 -14.25 -25.70 3.44
C GLY A 6 -15.21 -24.64 4.01
N LYS A 7 -14.94 -24.16 5.22
CA LYS A 7 -15.73 -23.10 5.85
C LYS A 7 -15.52 -21.79 5.10
N GLU A 8 -16.55 -21.29 4.41
CA GLU A 8 -16.55 -19.91 3.90
C GLU A 8 -16.56 -18.91 5.07
N HIS A 9 -15.54 -18.07 5.17
CA HIS A 9 -15.52 -16.94 6.08
C HIS A 9 -16.02 -15.69 5.36
N LYS A 10 -17.31 -15.38 5.53
CA LYS A 10 -17.90 -14.12 5.07
C LYS A 10 -17.42 -12.97 5.96
N MET A 11 -16.30 -12.34 5.58
CA MET A 11 -15.90 -11.08 6.20
C MET A 11 -16.67 -9.93 5.55
N LYS A 12 -17.42 -9.16 6.36
CA LYS A 12 -17.99 -7.88 5.90
C LYS A 12 -16.86 -6.86 5.75
N GLY A 13 -16.59 -6.44 4.52
CA GLY A 13 -15.63 -5.37 4.25
C GLY A 13 -16.09 -4.06 4.87
N LYS A 14 -15.23 -3.40 5.65
CA LYS A 14 -15.50 -2.07 6.21
C LYS A 14 -15.02 -1.01 5.23
N LYS A 15 -15.85 -0.02 4.92
CA LYS A 15 -15.45 1.15 4.11
C LYS A 15 -14.32 1.88 4.84
N GLY A 16 -13.16 2.03 4.18
CA GLY A 16 -11.95 2.60 4.77
C GLY A 16 -10.86 2.81 3.72
N LEU A 17 -9.65 3.20 4.14
CA LEU A 17 -8.52 3.57 3.26
C LEU A 17 -8.14 2.51 2.22
N ASN A 18 -8.52 1.25 2.42
CA ASN A 18 -8.35 0.17 1.44
C ASN A 18 -9.15 0.36 0.14
N GLN A 19 -10.02 1.38 0.05
CA GLN A 19 -10.67 1.75 -1.21
C GLN A 19 -9.71 2.43 -2.19
N TYR A 20 -8.58 2.98 -1.72
CA TYR A 20 -7.57 3.61 -2.56
C TYR A 20 -6.28 2.79 -2.54
N ARG A 21 -5.74 2.49 -3.71
CA ARG A 21 -4.41 1.87 -3.84
C ARG A 21 -3.37 2.98 -3.81
N TRP A 22 -2.69 3.10 -2.67
CA TRP A 22 -1.58 4.04 -2.50
C TRP A 22 -0.28 3.40 -3.02
N ASN A 23 0.32 3.99 -4.04
CA ASN A 23 1.68 3.64 -4.44
C ASN A 23 2.65 4.53 -3.65
N LEU A 24 3.40 3.95 -2.72
CA LEU A 24 4.41 4.64 -1.92
C LEU A 24 5.66 4.92 -2.78
N VAL A 25 5.58 5.83 -3.74
CA VAL A 25 6.72 6.18 -4.60
C VAL A 25 7.54 7.27 -3.92
N ILE A 26 8.82 6.99 -3.65
CA ILE A 26 9.77 7.96 -3.06
C ILE A 26 10.57 8.74 -4.11
N LYS A 27 10.68 8.22 -5.34
CA LYS A 27 11.35 8.92 -6.43
C LYS A 27 10.70 8.56 -7.77
N LYS A 28 10.42 9.58 -8.57
CA LYS A 28 10.07 9.45 -9.98
C LYS A 28 11.24 9.96 -10.80
N ILE A 29 11.70 9.18 -11.76
CA ILE A 29 12.72 9.60 -12.72
C ILE A 29 12.02 9.77 -14.05
N ASP A 30 11.78 11.03 -14.44
CA ASP A 30 11.27 11.38 -15.76
C ASP A 30 12.48 11.70 -16.65
N ASN A 31 12.93 10.71 -17.43
CA ASN A 31 13.95 10.92 -18.45
C ASN A 31 13.43 10.39 -19.79
N GLN A 32 13.53 11.22 -20.82
CA GLN A 32 13.03 10.95 -22.18
C GLN A 32 14.08 10.28 -23.08
N SER A 33 15.26 9.95 -22.54
CA SER A 33 16.26 9.16 -23.25
C SER A 33 15.71 7.79 -23.65
N ALA A 34 16.10 7.29 -24.82
CA ALA A 34 15.85 5.91 -25.22
C ALA A 34 16.33 4.96 -24.09
N TYR A 35 15.53 3.95 -23.77
CA TYR A 35 15.71 2.97 -22.68
C TYR A 35 15.41 3.43 -21.24
N PHE A 36 14.96 4.67 -21.00
CA PHE A 36 14.45 5.07 -19.68
C PHE A 36 12.96 4.70 -19.52
N ILE A 37 12.70 3.42 -19.28
CA ILE A 37 11.35 2.89 -19.04
C ILE A 37 11.01 3.08 -17.55
N ASN A 38 10.59 4.29 -17.16
CA ASN A 38 9.93 4.64 -15.89
C ASN A 38 10.46 3.98 -14.59
N TYR A 39 11.36 4.64 -13.88
CA TYR A 39 11.87 4.17 -12.58
C TYR A 39 11.12 4.80 -11.41
N LEU A 40 9.94 4.27 -11.09
CA LEU A 40 9.36 4.51 -9.77
C LEU A 40 10.24 3.79 -8.74
N ARG A 41 10.84 4.55 -7.80
CA ARG A 41 11.50 3.95 -6.64
C ARG A 41 10.51 3.89 -5.49
N PHE A 42 10.48 2.75 -4.82
CA PHE A 42 9.69 2.50 -3.61
C PHE A 42 10.61 2.53 -2.39
N PRO A 43 10.07 2.85 -1.20
CA PRO A 43 10.84 2.79 0.03
C PRO A 43 11.35 1.36 0.28
N PRO A 44 12.56 1.21 0.82
CA PRO A 44 13.07 -0.11 1.22
C PRO A 44 12.23 -0.71 2.36
N ALA A 45 12.46 -1.98 2.67
CA ALA A 45 11.87 -2.63 3.82
C ALA A 45 12.26 -1.90 5.13
N GLY A 46 11.31 -1.77 6.05
CA GLY A 46 11.49 -1.02 7.29
C GLY A 46 10.18 -0.61 7.95
N THR A 47 10.29 0.02 9.11
CA THR A 47 9.15 0.56 9.85
C THR A 47 8.95 2.04 9.50
N TYR A 48 7.73 2.39 9.14
CA TYR A 48 7.37 3.73 8.70
C TYR A 48 6.15 4.26 9.47
N SER A 49 6.15 5.57 9.71
CA SER A 49 5.00 6.31 10.21
C SER A 49 4.33 7.04 9.05
N LEU A 50 3.10 6.64 8.71
CA LEU A 50 2.24 7.33 7.77
C LEU A 50 1.56 8.49 8.49
N HIS A 51 1.87 9.72 8.08
CA HIS A 51 1.18 10.93 8.51
C HIS A 51 0.33 11.45 7.35
N ILE A 52 -0.99 11.43 7.51
CA ILE A 52 -1.93 12.03 6.56
C ILE A 52 -2.54 13.25 7.24
N ILE A 53 -2.49 14.39 6.56
CA ILE A 53 -3.11 15.64 6.99
C ILE A 53 -4.17 15.98 5.93
N VAL A 54 -5.43 16.06 6.36
CA VAL A 54 -6.54 16.51 5.51
C VAL A 54 -7.28 17.57 6.31
N ASP A 55 -7.29 18.80 5.79
CA ASP A 55 -7.74 19.98 6.51
C ASP A 55 -7.04 20.04 7.90
N ASP A 56 -7.80 19.95 8.99
CA ASP A 56 -7.29 19.93 10.38
C ASP A 56 -7.18 18.52 10.98
N ILE A 57 -7.48 17.47 10.22
CA ILE A 57 -7.44 16.08 10.69
C ILE A 57 -6.05 15.51 10.43
N ILE A 58 -5.32 15.26 11.51
CA ILE A 58 -4.03 14.56 11.47
C ILE A 58 -4.27 13.09 11.82
N MET A 59 -4.04 12.21 10.84
CA MET A 59 -4.01 10.78 11.04
C MET A 59 -2.58 10.27 11.04
N LYS A 60 -2.18 9.58 12.12
CA LYS A 60 -0.90 8.89 12.22
C LYS A 60 -1.12 7.40 12.30
N LYS A 61 -0.36 6.64 11.51
CA LYS A 61 -0.42 5.18 11.54
C LYS A 61 0.95 4.58 11.26
N GLU A 62 1.37 3.65 12.10
CA GLU A 62 2.58 2.88 11.89
C GLU A 62 2.31 1.68 10.98
N PHE A 63 3.26 1.38 10.11
CA PHE A 63 3.22 0.19 9.26
C PHE A 63 4.63 -0.29 8.94
N VAL A 64 4.73 -1.58 8.61
CA VAL A 64 6.00 -2.23 8.26
C VAL A 64 5.97 -2.63 6.81
N ILE A 65 7.03 -2.29 6.08
CA ILE A 65 7.28 -2.76 4.72
C ILE A 65 8.19 -3.98 4.83
N LEU A 66 7.70 -5.11 4.34
CA LEU A 66 8.44 -6.37 4.27
C LEU A 66 9.17 -6.47 2.93
N LYS A 67 10.26 -7.23 2.89
CA LYS A 67 11.08 -7.47 1.70
C LYS A 67 10.46 -8.50 0.77
#